data_AF-A0A7S2NY79-F1
#
_entry.id   AF-A0A7S2NY79-F1
#
_cell.length_a   1.000
_cell.length_b   1.000
_cell.length_c   1.000
_cell.angle_alpha   90.00
_cell.angle_beta   90.00
_cell.angle_gamma   90.00
#
_symmetry.space_group_name_H-M   'P 1'
#
loop_
_entity.id
_entity.type
_entity.pdbx_description
1 polymer ?
#
loop_
_entity_poly.entity_id
_entity_poly.type
_entity_poly.pdbx_seq_one_letter_code
_entity_poly.pdbx_strand_id
1 'polypeptide(L)'
;AVPFRLGISWYNLLLMARFFVAFRAQPRLGMVINTLAGSVVDMLHFAVVFFPTLIAYVISGHFLFGRRLQEFSTLTAAAGTCFRIVIENEFDWDALSEEHFYTSALWIWSFLLIVVLIMLNMVLAIILDIYNEVRASVDASDSIFLFASQLARRVWHARDWVGDSVVENLLSEMDDSTTITKADLKEMLPSMSSTQADMIFDACQKHMRFELKRNMQRTTFVKLAA
;
A
#
# COMPACT_ATOMS: atom_id res chain seq x y z
N ALA A 1 25.16 24.47 -22.37
CA ALA A 1 23.99 23.92 -23.09
C ALA A 1 23.55 22.53 -22.56
N VAL A 2 24.43 21.54 -22.47
CA VAL A 2 24.12 20.19 -21.93
C VAL A 2 23.55 20.19 -20.49
N PRO A 3 24.11 20.93 -19.51
CA PRO A 3 23.57 20.91 -18.14
C PRO A 3 22.16 21.54 -18.05
N PHE A 4 21.87 22.52 -18.91
CA PHE A 4 20.54 23.15 -18.97
C PHE A 4 19.48 22.19 -19.53
N ARG A 5 19.81 21.44 -20.58
CA ARG A 5 18.92 20.39 -21.14
C ARG A 5 18.63 19.29 -20.12
N LEU A 6 19.67 18.78 -19.45
CA LEU A 6 19.51 17.77 -18.40
C LEU A 6 18.63 18.31 -17.26
N GLY A 7 18.85 19.55 -16.83
CA GLY A 7 18.04 20.21 -15.81
C GLY A 7 16.56 20.29 -16.17
N ILE A 8 16.23 20.70 -17.39
CA ILE A 8 14.84 20.76 -17.87
C ILE A 8 14.20 19.36 -17.91
N SER A 9 14.93 18.34 -18.37
CA SER A 9 14.44 16.96 -18.41
C SER A 9 14.15 16.41 -17.01
N TRP A 10 15.08 16.58 -16.06
CA TRP A 10 14.87 16.18 -14.67
C TRP A 10 13.72 16.95 -14.02
N TYR A 11 13.63 18.26 -14.28
CA TYR A 11 12.53 19.09 -13.78
C TYR A 11 11.17 18.61 -14.30
N ASN A 12 11.06 18.25 -15.58
CA ASN A 12 9.83 17.70 -16.15
C ASN A 12 9.43 16.38 -15.48
N LEU A 13 10.38 15.47 -15.26
CA LEU A 13 10.13 14.20 -14.55
C LEU A 13 9.68 14.42 -13.10
N LEU A 14 10.29 15.37 -12.38
CA LEU A 14 9.89 15.72 -11.02
C LEU A 14 8.50 16.35 -10.97
N LEU A 15 8.16 17.19 -11.96
CA LEU A 15 6.84 17.79 -12.08
C LEU A 15 5.78 16.71 -12.34
N MET A 16 6.08 15.73 -13.20
CA MET A 16 5.23 14.57 -13.43
C MET A 16 5.03 13.75 -12.13
N ALA A 17 6.12 13.47 -11.39
CA ALA A 17 6.03 12.77 -10.11
C ALA A 17 5.16 13.51 -9.08
N ARG A 18 5.27 14.85 -9.00
CA ARG A 18 4.39 15.68 -8.15
C ARG A 18 2.93 15.62 -8.57
N PHE A 19 2.66 15.58 -9.87
CA PHE A 19 1.31 15.42 -10.39
C PHE A 19 0.69 14.07 -9.99
N PHE A 20 1.46 12.99 -10.01
CA PHE A 20 1.04 11.69 -9.46
C PHE A 20 0.68 11.73 -7.97
N VAL A 21 1.41 12.51 -7.17
CA VAL A 21 1.07 12.70 -5.74
C VAL A 21 -0.25 13.47 -5.57
N ALA A 22 -0.50 14.49 -6.39
CA ALA A 22 -1.76 15.24 -6.36
C ALA A 22 -2.98 14.35 -6.68
N PHE A 23 -2.80 13.31 -7.49
CA PHE A 23 -3.84 12.34 -7.80
C PHE A 23 -4.23 11.38 -6.68
N ARG A 24 -3.52 11.36 -5.53
CA ARG A 24 -3.95 10.62 -4.34
C ARG A 24 -5.37 10.98 -3.90
N ALA A 25 -5.85 12.19 -4.22
CA ALA A 25 -7.20 12.64 -3.89
C ALA A 25 -8.31 11.80 -4.58
N GLN A 26 -8.02 11.14 -5.70
CA GLN A 26 -8.99 10.27 -6.39
C GLN A 26 -8.99 8.87 -5.75
N PRO A 27 -10.12 8.33 -5.24
CA PRO A 27 -10.15 7.08 -4.48
C PRO A 27 -9.51 5.87 -5.20
N ARG A 28 -9.71 5.75 -6.52
CA ARG A 28 -9.11 4.65 -7.30
C ARG A 28 -7.59 4.76 -7.43
N LEU A 29 -7.06 5.97 -7.59
CA LEU A 29 -5.63 6.20 -7.78
C LEU A 29 -4.89 6.27 -6.44
N GLY A 30 -5.56 6.72 -5.38
CA GLY A 30 -5.08 6.64 -4.00
C GLY A 30 -4.86 5.20 -3.54
N MET A 31 -5.69 4.24 -3.97
CA MET A 31 -5.52 2.81 -3.65
C MET A 31 -4.16 2.26 -4.12
N VAL A 32 -3.79 2.55 -5.37
CA VAL A 32 -2.50 2.10 -5.94
C VAL A 32 -1.32 2.75 -5.21
N ILE A 33 -1.40 4.05 -4.94
CA ILE A 33 -0.31 4.78 -4.27
C ILE A 33 -0.15 4.30 -2.82
N ASN A 34 -1.25 4.03 -2.11
CA ASN A 34 -1.20 3.51 -0.75
C ASN A 34 -0.71 2.06 -0.71
N THR A 35 -1.07 1.25 -1.71
CA THR A 35 -0.54 -0.10 -1.87
C THR A 35 0.98 -0.08 -2.05
N LEU A 36 1.46 0.74 -2.99
CA LEU A 36 2.90 0.92 -3.24
C LEU A 36 3.63 1.45 -2.01
N ALA A 37 3.06 2.43 -1.30
CA ALA A 37 3.65 2.99 -0.10
C ALA A 37 3.71 1.96 1.04
N GLY A 38 2.65 1.14 1.21
CA GLY A 38 2.62 0.05 2.17
C GLY A 38 3.63 -1.04 1.86
N SER A 39 3.84 -1.35 0.57
CA SER A 39 4.74 -2.43 0.14
C SER A 39 6.22 -2.11 0.21
N VAL A 40 6.61 -0.85 0.41
CA VAL A 40 8.03 -0.47 0.47
C VAL A 40 8.78 -1.25 1.55
N VAL A 41 8.22 -1.39 2.75
CA VAL A 41 8.91 -2.05 3.87
C VAL A 41 9.19 -3.52 3.54
N ASP A 42 8.19 -4.23 3.02
CA ASP A 42 8.32 -5.65 2.70
C ASP A 42 9.22 -5.87 1.48
N MET A 43 9.14 -4.98 0.48
CA MET A 43 10.07 -4.98 -0.65
C MET A 43 11.52 -4.73 -0.22
N LEU A 44 11.75 -3.88 0.78
CA LEU A 44 13.10 -3.65 1.32
C LEU A 44 13.65 -4.90 2.03
N HIS A 45 12.81 -5.61 2.81
CA HIS A 45 13.22 -6.88 3.40
C HIS A 45 13.55 -7.92 2.32
N PHE A 46 12.70 -8.03 1.30
CA PHE A 46 12.94 -8.90 0.15
C PHE A 46 14.23 -8.54 -0.62
N ALA A 47 14.52 -7.24 -0.76
CA ALA A 47 15.72 -6.75 -1.43
C ALA A 47 17.02 -7.27 -0.80
N VAL A 48 17.03 -7.52 0.52
CA VAL A 48 18.19 -8.09 1.24
C VAL A 48 18.55 -9.49 0.73
N VAL A 49 17.59 -10.26 0.23
CA VAL A 49 17.83 -11.60 -0.35
C VAL A 49 17.99 -11.51 -1.87
N PHE A 50 17.21 -10.65 -2.52
CA PHE A 50 17.21 -10.50 -3.97
C PHE A 50 18.55 -10.01 -4.52
N PHE A 51 19.08 -8.90 -3.99
CA PHE A 51 20.29 -8.28 -4.57
C PHE A 51 21.54 -9.15 -4.45
N PRO A 52 21.85 -9.79 -3.30
CA PRO A 52 23.00 -10.70 -3.22
C PRO A 52 22.87 -11.89 -4.17
N THR A 53 21.65 -12.46 -4.31
CA THR A 53 21.39 -13.55 -5.25
C THR A 53 21.62 -13.11 -6.69
N LEU A 54 21.09 -11.94 -7.07
CA LEU A 54 21.27 -11.38 -8.41
C LEU A 54 22.75 -11.09 -8.70
N ILE A 55 23.47 -10.47 -7.77
CA ILE A 55 24.91 -10.16 -7.91
C ILE A 55 25.73 -11.45 -8.07
N ALA A 56 25.40 -12.51 -7.33
CA ALA A 56 26.06 -13.80 -7.48
C ALA A 56 25.91 -14.35 -8.92
N TYR A 57 24.71 -14.25 -9.50
CA TYR A 57 24.49 -14.63 -10.90
C TYR A 57 25.21 -13.72 -11.89
N VAL A 58 25.26 -12.40 -11.65
CA VAL A 58 26.01 -11.45 -12.49
C VAL A 58 27.49 -11.80 -12.52
N ILE A 59 28.10 -12.04 -11.36
CA ILE A 59 29.52 -12.43 -11.26
C ILE A 59 29.74 -13.78 -11.93
N SER A 60 28.87 -14.76 -11.68
CA SER A 60 28.95 -16.08 -12.31
C SER A 60 28.82 -16.00 -13.84
N GLY A 61 27.89 -15.20 -14.37
CA GLY A 61 27.70 -15.01 -15.80
C GLY A 61 28.89 -14.30 -16.45
N HIS A 62 29.46 -13.30 -15.75
CA HIS A 62 30.70 -12.64 -16.20
C HIS A 62 31.87 -13.64 -16.31
N PHE A 63 32.04 -14.53 -15.32
CA PHE A 63 33.11 -15.54 -15.38
C PHE A 63 32.85 -16.62 -16.44
N LEU A 64 31.60 -17.05 -16.61
CA LEU A 64 31.25 -18.11 -17.53
C LEU A 64 31.27 -17.65 -19.00
N PHE A 65 30.82 -16.41 -19.26
CA PHE A 65 30.58 -15.93 -20.62
C PHE A 65 31.38 -14.69 -21.03
N GLY A 66 31.97 -13.97 -20.08
CA GLY A 66 32.54 -12.64 -20.33
C GLY A 66 33.75 -12.60 -21.25
N ARG A 67 34.46 -13.72 -21.43
CA ARG A 67 35.58 -13.81 -22.38
C ARG A 67 35.14 -13.80 -23.85
N ARG A 68 33.89 -14.21 -24.13
CA ARG A 68 33.39 -14.41 -25.50
C ARG A 68 32.18 -13.55 -25.85
N LEU A 69 31.31 -13.27 -24.87
CA LEU A 69 30.13 -12.43 -25.07
C LEU A 69 30.38 -11.02 -24.56
N GLN A 70 30.28 -10.03 -25.46
CA GLN A 70 30.38 -8.62 -25.10
C GLN A 70 29.35 -8.24 -24.01
N GLU A 71 28.16 -8.87 -24.05
CA GLU A 71 27.08 -8.72 -23.08
C GLU A 71 27.46 -9.12 -21.64
N PHE A 72 28.47 -9.98 -21.49
CA PHE A 72 29.00 -10.41 -20.19
C PHE A 72 30.43 -9.93 -19.97
N SER A 73 31.00 -9.08 -20.84
CA SER A 73 32.43 -8.71 -20.82
C SER A 73 32.87 -7.88 -19.62
N THR A 74 31.96 -7.15 -18.99
CA THR A 74 32.20 -6.38 -17.77
C THR A 74 31.10 -6.66 -16.77
N LEU A 75 31.35 -6.49 -15.47
CA LEU A 75 30.31 -6.68 -14.44
C LEU A 75 29.10 -5.78 -14.68
N THR A 76 29.30 -4.56 -15.17
CA THR A 76 28.21 -3.64 -15.51
C THR A 76 27.41 -4.10 -16.73
N ALA A 77 28.07 -4.62 -17.77
CA ALA A 77 27.40 -5.19 -18.92
C ALA A 77 26.63 -6.46 -18.52
N ALA A 78 27.26 -7.37 -17.76
CA ALA A 78 26.64 -8.59 -17.26
C ALA A 78 25.42 -8.27 -16.37
N ALA A 79 25.50 -7.24 -15.51
CA ALA A 79 24.36 -6.77 -14.74
C ALA A 79 23.22 -6.29 -15.66
N GLY A 80 23.54 -5.46 -16.66
CA GLY A 80 22.57 -5.01 -17.66
C GLY A 80 21.90 -6.17 -18.40
N THR A 81 22.67 -7.17 -18.80
CA THR A 81 22.18 -8.39 -19.47
C THR A 81 21.30 -9.23 -18.54
N CYS A 82 21.70 -9.43 -17.28
CA CYS A 82 20.86 -10.11 -16.30
C CYS A 82 19.53 -9.37 -16.07
N PHE A 83 19.54 -8.03 -15.97
CA PHE A 83 18.31 -7.24 -15.89
C PHE A 83 17.45 -7.35 -17.16
N ARG A 84 18.07 -7.34 -18.34
CA ARG A 84 17.39 -7.56 -19.62
C ARG A 84 16.67 -8.91 -19.63
N ILE A 85 17.37 -9.99 -19.25
CA ILE A 85 16.78 -11.34 -19.16
C ILE A 85 15.63 -11.36 -18.15
N VAL A 86 15.74 -10.69 -17.00
CA VAL A 86 14.65 -10.66 -16.00
C VAL A 86 13.39 -9.96 -16.53
N ILE A 87 13.52 -8.89 -17.31
CA ILE A 87 12.39 -8.08 -17.77
C ILE A 87 11.79 -8.62 -19.07
N GLU A 88 12.64 -8.92 -20.05
CA GLU A 88 12.22 -9.36 -21.39
C GLU A 88 12.02 -10.87 -21.46
N ASN A 89 12.63 -11.62 -20.54
CA ASN A 89 12.66 -13.08 -20.56
C ASN A 89 13.20 -13.67 -21.88
N GLU A 90 14.10 -12.92 -22.53
CA GLU A 90 14.74 -13.29 -23.79
C GLU A 90 16.27 -13.41 -23.60
N PHE A 91 16.86 -14.42 -24.22
CA PHE A 91 18.30 -14.67 -24.23
C PHE A 91 18.71 -15.44 -25.50
N ASP A 92 19.94 -15.21 -25.97
CA ASP A 92 20.51 -15.93 -27.11
C ASP A 92 21.11 -17.26 -26.63
N TRP A 93 20.35 -18.34 -26.81
CA TRP A 93 20.77 -19.67 -26.42
C TRP A 93 21.97 -20.19 -27.23
N ASP A 94 22.04 -19.87 -28.52
CA ASP A 94 23.11 -20.37 -29.39
C ASP A 94 24.45 -19.75 -28.96
N ALA A 95 24.46 -18.45 -28.70
CA ALA A 95 25.63 -17.76 -28.15
C ALA A 95 26.01 -18.28 -26.75
N LEU A 96 25.02 -18.54 -25.88
CA LEU A 96 25.27 -19.05 -24.53
C LEU A 96 25.75 -20.50 -24.51
N SER A 97 25.35 -21.36 -25.45
CA SER A 97 25.64 -22.80 -25.40
C SER A 97 26.89 -23.23 -26.18
N GLU A 98 27.48 -22.33 -26.97
CA GLU A 98 28.59 -22.64 -27.89
C GLU A 98 29.83 -23.31 -27.24
N GLU A 99 30.25 -22.94 -26.02
CA GLU A 99 31.43 -23.56 -25.36
C GLU A 99 31.04 -24.81 -24.54
N HIS A 100 30.09 -24.66 -23.62
CA HIS A 100 29.70 -25.72 -22.67
C HIS A 100 28.19 -25.79 -22.48
N PHE A 101 27.54 -26.64 -23.29
CA PHE A 101 26.09 -26.85 -23.25
C PHE A 101 25.54 -27.06 -21.83
N TYR A 102 26.09 -28.01 -21.07
CA TYR A 102 25.56 -28.37 -19.75
C TYR A 102 25.72 -27.26 -18.72
N THR A 103 26.87 -26.60 -18.66
CA THR A 103 27.12 -25.53 -17.69
C THR A 103 26.27 -24.30 -18.01
N SER A 104 26.15 -23.94 -19.29
CA SER A 104 25.28 -22.86 -19.74
C SER A 104 23.81 -23.16 -19.48
N ALA A 105 23.38 -24.41 -19.73
CA ALA A 105 22.03 -24.87 -19.41
C ALA A 105 21.74 -24.75 -17.91
N LEU A 106 22.63 -25.26 -17.06
CA LEU A 106 22.46 -25.19 -15.61
C LEU A 106 22.38 -23.74 -15.13
N TRP A 107 23.24 -22.87 -15.64
CA TRP A 107 23.23 -21.46 -15.27
C TRP A 107 21.93 -20.77 -15.69
N ILE A 108 21.50 -20.91 -16.95
CA ILE A 108 20.30 -20.21 -17.44
C ILE A 108 19.02 -20.76 -16.79
N TRP A 109 18.88 -22.09 -16.67
CA TRP A 109 17.69 -22.69 -16.08
C TRP A 109 17.58 -22.39 -14.58
N SER A 110 18.69 -22.41 -13.85
CA SER A 110 18.69 -22.00 -12.44
C SER A 110 18.41 -20.51 -12.27
N PHE A 111 18.93 -19.65 -13.15
CA PHE A 111 18.64 -18.22 -13.17
C PHE A 111 17.15 -17.95 -13.43
N LEU A 112 16.57 -18.57 -14.46
CA LEU A 112 15.14 -18.44 -14.79
C LEU A 112 14.25 -18.96 -13.66
N LEU A 113 14.58 -20.10 -13.06
CA LEU A 113 13.76 -20.67 -11.99
C LEU A 113 13.85 -19.82 -10.72
N ILE A 114 15.06 -19.47 -10.27
CA ILE A 114 15.25 -18.80 -8.99
C ILE A 114 14.93 -17.31 -9.10
N VAL A 115 15.53 -16.60 -10.06
CA VAL A 115 15.45 -15.14 -10.14
C VAL A 115 14.18 -14.69 -10.85
N VAL A 116 13.86 -15.31 -12.00
CA VAL A 116 12.68 -14.89 -12.78
C VAL A 116 11.40 -15.47 -12.20
N LEU A 117 11.32 -16.78 -11.99
CA LEU A 117 10.07 -17.41 -11.57
C LEU A 117 9.81 -17.21 -10.08
N ILE A 118 10.75 -17.55 -9.19
CA ILE A 118 10.50 -17.46 -7.74
C ILE A 118 10.56 -16.00 -7.29
N MET A 119 11.69 -15.32 -7.51
CA MET A 119 11.91 -14.00 -6.91
C MET A 119 11.00 -12.92 -7.50
N LEU A 120 10.76 -12.87 -8.82
CA LEU A 120 9.84 -11.88 -9.40
C LEU A 120 8.39 -12.10 -8.93
N ASN A 121 7.95 -13.37 -8.85
CA ASN A 121 6.60 -13.67 -8.37
C ASN A 121 6.44 -13.39 -6.87
N MET A 122 7.51 -13.46 -6.07
CA MET A 122 7.47 -13.01 -4.68
C MET A 122 7.20 -11.50 -4.58
N VAL A 123 7.80 -10.68 -5.46
CA VAL A 123 7.49 -9.23 -5.51
C VAL A 123 6.02 -9.00 -5.84
N LEU A 124 5.49 -9.72 -6.84
CA LEU A 124 4.08 -9.63 -7.19
C LEU A 124 3.17 -10.06 -6.02
N ALA A 125 3.52 -11.13 -5.31
CA ALA A 125 2.77 -11.62 -4.17
C ALA A 125 2.72 -10.58 -3.03
N ILE A 126 3.85 -9.94 -2.70
CA ILE A 126 3.91 -8.88 -1.69
C ILE A 126 2.99 -7.71 -2.08
N ILE A 127 3.04 -7.27 -3.34
CA ILE A 127 2.20 -6.17 -3.82
C ILE A 127 0.72 -6.56 -3.75
N LEU A 128 0.36 -7.79 -4.14
CA LEU A 128 -1.02 -8.27 -4.12
C LEU A 128 -1.58 -8.41 -2.71
N ASP A 129 -0.77 -8.83 -1.73
CA ASP A 129 -1.21 -8.96 -0.34
C ASP A 129 -1.61 -7.61 0.24
N ILE A 130 -0.74 -6.61 0.07
CA ILE A 130 -0.98 -5.24 0.55
C ILE A 130 -2.09 -4.58 -0.27
N TYR A 131 -2.20 -4.87 -1.57
CA TYR A 131 -3.33 -4.41 -2.36
C TYR A 131 -4.66 -4.91 -1.80
N ASN A 132 -4.73 -6.18 -1.41
CA ASN A 132 -5.92 -6.77 -0.81
C ASN A 132 -6.23 -6.15 0.55
N GLU A 133 -5.21 -5.87 1.37
CA GLU A 133 -5.37 -5.17 2.65
C GLU A 133 -5.92 -3.75 2.46
N VAL A 134 -5.28 -2.96 1.59
CA VAL A 134 -5.72 -1.58 1.29
C VAL A 134 -7.12 -1.60 0.68
N ARG A 135 -7.43 -2.53 -0.22
CA ARG A 135 -8.75 -2.68 -0.80
C ARG A 135 -9.80 -3.03 0.25
N ALA A 136 -9.51 -3.95 1.17
CA ALA A 136 -10.41 -4.30 2.27
C ALA A 136 -10.65 -3.11 3.20
N SER A 137 -9.62 -2.27 3.44
CA SER A 137 -9.77 -1.05 4.24
C SER A 137 -10.67 0.00 3.55
N VAL A 138 -10.63 0.09 2.22
CA VAL A 138 -11.46 1.01 1.43
C VAL A 138 -12.90 0.50 1.33
N ASP A 139 -13.13 -0.81 1.21
CA ASP A 139 -14.48 -1.40 1.20
C ASP A 139 -15.13 -1.31 2.60
N ALA A 140 -14.32 -1.42 3.66
CA ALA A 140 -14.75 -1.22 5.05
C ALA A 140 -14.94 0.27 5.41
N SER A 141 -14.30 1.18 4.66
CA SER A 141 -14.55 2.62 4.71
C SER A 141 -15.82 2.94 3.92
N ASP A 142 -16.96 2.52 4.50
CA ASP A 142 -18.30 3.03 4.24
C ASP A 142 -18.57 3.40 2.78
N SER A 143 -19.02 2.37 2.05
CA SER A 143 -19.72 2.46 0.76
C SER A 143 -20.23 3.88 0.49
N ILE A 144 -19.80 4.47 -0.62
CA ILE A 144 -20.28 5.77 -1.12
C ILE A 144 -21.82 5.88 -1.03
N PHE A 145 -22.50 4.73 -1.10
CA PHE A 145 -23.92 4.56 -0.84
C PHE A 145 -24.38 4.82 0.63
N LEU A 146 -23.67 4.34 1.65
CA LEU A 146 -23.89 4.72 3.05
C LEU A 146 -23.66 6.21 3.25
N PHE A 147 -22.57 6.77 2.72
CA PHE A 147 -22.28 8.19 2.85
C PHE A 147 -23.34 9.05 2.13
N ALA A 148 -23.75 8.67 0.91
CA ALA A 148 -24.81 9.32 0.16
C ALA A 148 -26.19 9.17 0.81
N SER A 149 -26.51 7.99 1.37
CA SER A 149 -27.77 7.78 2.09
C SER A 149 -27.80 8.49 3.44
N GLN A 150 -26.66 8.61 4.13
CA GLN A 150 -26.50 9.43 5.33
C GLN A 150 -26.67 10.92 5.00
N LEU A 151 -26.06 11.42 3.93
CA LEU A 151 -26.24 12.80 3.47
C LEU A 151 -27.68 13.06 3.02
N ALA A 152 -28.31 12.15 2.27
CA ALA A 152 -29.71 12.26 1.88
C ALA A 152 -30.64 12.27 3.10
N ARG A 153 -30.38 11.43 4.10
CA ARG A 153 -31.12 11.42 5.37
C ARG A 153 -30.91 12.70 6.18
N ARG A 154 -29.69 13.25 6.21
CA ARG A 154 -29.39 14.55 6.85
C ARG A 154 -30.14 15.70 6.17
N VAL A 155 -30.16 15.73 4.84
CA VAL A 155 -30.90 16.74 4.07
C VAL A 155 -32.41 16.58 4.26
N TRP A 156 -32.91 15.35 4.29
CA TRP A 156 -34.33 15.06 4.53
C TRP A 156 -34.79 15.50 5.93
N HIS A 157 -33.96 15.27 6.95
CA HIS A 157 -34.27 15.65 8.33
C HIS A 157 -33.67 17.01 8.74
N ALA A 158 -33.20 17.82 7.80
CA ALA A 158 -32.54 19.10 8.08
C ALA A 158 -33.44 20.09 8.84
N ARG A 159 -34.77 19.94 8.73
CA ARG A 159 -35.74 20.81 9.41
C ARG A 159 -35.81 20.59 10.92
N ASP A 160 -35.55 19.36 11.37
CA ASP A 160 -35.61 18.94 12.76
C ASP A 160 -34.21 18.54 13.27
N TRP A 161 -33.16 19.04 12.61
CA TRP A 161 -31.76 18.75 12.95
C TRP A 161 -31.30 19.73 14.03
N VAL A 162 -30.96 19.20 15.20
CA VAL A 162 -30.41 20.01 16.30
C VAL A 162 -28.92 20.20 16.06
N GLY A 163 -28.43 21.45 16.16
CA GLY A 163 -27.03 21.79 15.95
C GLY A 163 -26.12 21.18 17.02
N ASP A 164 -24.92 20.77 16.60
CA ASP A 164 -23.97 20.03 17.46
C ASP A 164 -23.58 20.79 18.72
N SER A 165 -23.55 22.14 18.69
CA SER A 165 -23.27 22.98 19.85
C SER A 165 -24.33 22.90 20.95
N VAL A 166 -25.59 22.66 20.60
CA VAL A 166 -26.68 22.50 21.59
C VAL A 166 -26.56 21.15 22.28
N VAL A 167 -26.18 20.12 21.53
CA VAL A 167 -25.94 18.77 22.05
C VAL A 167 -24.69 18.75 22.93
N GLU A 168 -23.61 19.40 22.49
CA GLU A 168 -22.35 19.47 23.23
C GLU A 168 -22.48 20.25 24.54
N ASN A 169 -23.16 21.40 24.53
CA ASN A 169 -23.40 22.16 25.76
C ASN A 169 -24.21 21.34 26.78
N LEU A 170 -25.25 20.64 26.33
CA LEU A 170 -26.11 19.85 27.20
C LEU A 170 -25.41 18.60 27.76
N LEU A 171 -24.52 17.99 26.98
CA LEU A 171 -23.66 16.88 27.45
C LEU A 171 -22.53 17.37 28.36
N SER A 172 -22.00 18.57 28.14
CA SER A 172 -20.92 19.15 28.96
C SER A 172 -21.37 19.58 30.36
N GLU A 173 -22.68 19.80 30.55
CA GLU A 173 -23.30 20.09 31.84
C GLU A 173 -23.54 18.82 32.68
N MET A 174 -23.35 17.62 32.10
CA MET A 174 -23.58 16.34 32.77
C MET A 174 -22.29 15.78 33.39
N ASP A 175 -22.42 15.08 34.52
CA ASP A 175 -21.29 14.41 35.17
C ASP A 175 -20.80 13.22 34.33
N ASP A 176 -19.48 13.06 34.19
CA ASP A 176 -18.79 12.08 33.34
C ASP A 176 -19.20 10.61 33.62
N SER A 177 -19.83 10.36 34.77
CA SER A 177 -20.29 9.03 35.21
C SER A 177 -21.68 8.64 34.71
N THR A 178 -22.42 9.55 34.07
CA THR A 178 -23.83 9.36 33.73
C THR A 178 -23.99 8.65 32.39
N THR A 179 -24.55 7.44 32.38
CA THR A 179 -24.90 6.72 31.15
C THR A 179 -26.25 7.18 30.62
N ILE A 180 -26.28 7.80 29.44
CA ILE A 180 -27.49 8.30 28.78
C ILE A 180 -28.01 7.24 27.80
N THR A 181 -29.30 6.95 27.83
CA THR A 181 -29.97 6.08 26.85
C THR A 181 -30.58 6.92 25.72
N LYS A 182 -30.82 6.31 24.55
CA LYS A 182 -31.47 6.97 23.40
C LYS A 182 -32.81 7.63 23.75
N ALA A 183 -33.56 7.03 24.67
CA ALA A 183 -34.85 7.56 25.14
C ALA A 183 -34.66 8.85 25.94
N ASP A 184 -33.70 8.85 26.87
CA ASP A 184 -33.36 9.99 27.72
C ASP A 184 -32.91 11.19 26.87
N LEU A 185 -32.09 10.96 25.85
CA LEU A 185 -31.65 12.02 24.93
C LEU A 185 -32.82 12.66 24.16
N LYS A 186 -33.83 11.86 23.79
CA LYS A 186 -35.03 12.35 23.09
C LYS A 186 -35.99 13.09 24.01
N GLU A 187 -36.01 12.73 25.30
CA GLU A 187 -36.78 13.42 26.32
C GLU A 187 -36.14 14.78 26.66
N MET A 188 -34.81 14.85 26.72
CA MET A 188 -34.05 16.09 26.96
C MET A 188 -34.06 17.03 25.74
N LEU A 189 -34.10 16.48 24.52
CA LEU A 189 -34.15 17.25 23.27
C LEU A 189 -35.38 16.84 22.43
N PRO A 190 -36.58 17.35 22.78
CA PRO A 190 -37.82 16.97 22.10
C PRO A 190 -37.89 17.40 20.63
N SER A 191 -37.04 18.35 20.21
CA SER A 191 -36.89 18.77 18.81
C SER A 191 -35.99 17.86 17.97
N MET A 192 -35.29 16.89 18.58
CA MET A 192 -34.36 16.01 17.89
C MET A 192 -35.10 14.87 17.16
N SER A 193 -34.78 14.68 15.88
CA SER A 193 -35.22 13.52 15.12
C SER A 193 -34.67 12.21 15.71
N SER A 194 -35.50 11.16 15.79
CA SER A 194 -35.06 9.83 16.26
C SER A 194 -33.90 9.27 15.43
N THR A 195 -33.85 9.62 14.14
CA THR A 195 -32.76 9.23 13.23
C THR A 195 -31.43 9.87 13.62
N GLN A 196 -31.44 11.12 14.11
CA GLN A 196 -30.24 11.83 14.55
C GLN A 196 -29.71 11.20 15.85
N ALA A 197 -30.59 10.90 16.81
CA ALA A 197 -30.22 10.20 18.03
C ALA A 197 -29.59 8.82 17.73
N ASP A 198 -30.18 8.05 16.81
CA ASP A 198 -29.62 6.76 16.39
C ASP A 198 -28.22 6.90 15.77
N MET A 199 -27.99 7.90 14.93
CA MET A 199 -26.68 8.17 14.33
C MET A 199 -25.62 8.55 15.38
N ILE A 200 -25.96 9.39 16.35
CA ILE A 200 -25.05 9.82 17.42
C ILE A 200 -24.64 8.60 18.26
N PHE A 201 -25.61 7.79 18.68
CA PHE A 201 -25.32 6.60 19.49
C PHE A 201 -24.51 5.55 18.72
N ASP A 202 -24.81 5.32 17.43
CA ASP A 202 -24.04 4.39 16.60
C ASP A 202 -22.59 4.88 16.41
N ALA A 203 -22.41 6.19 16.19
CA ALA A 203 -21.09 6.81 16.11
C ALA A 203 -20.30 6.68 17.44
N CYS A 204 -20.94 6.98 18.58
CA CYS A 204 -20.35 6.80 19.91
C CYS A 204 -19.98 5.34 20.18
N GLN A 205 -20.84 4.39 19.84
CA GLN A 205 -20.57 2.96 20.03
C GLN A 205 -19.40 2.49 19.15
N LYS A 206 -19.34 2.95 17.89
CA LYS A 206 -18.22 2.67 16.97
C LYS A 206 -16.92 3.24 17.51
N HIS A 207 -16.94 4.46 18.05
CA HIS A 207 -15.78 5.11 18.66
C HIS A 207 -15.28 4.35 19.91
N MET A 208 -16.19 4.01 20.83
CA MET A 208 -15.87 3.26 22.04
C MET A 208 -15.27 1.88 21.71
N ARG A 209 -15.82 1.16 20.72
CA ARG A 209 -15.25 -0.13 20.26
C ARG A 209 -13.85 0.02 19.68
N PHE A 210 -13.60 1.11 18.95
CA PHE A 210 -12.27 1.39 18.40
C PHE A 210 -11.25 1.67 19.50
N GLU A 211 -11.60 2.49 20.49
CA GLU A 211 -10.73 2.75 21.65
C GLU A 211 -10.45 1.50 22.47
N LEU A 212 -11.46 0.66 22.71
CA LEU A 212 -11.29 -0.63 23.39
C LEU A 212 -10.30 -1.54 22.67
N LYS A 213 -10.40 -1.66 21.33
CA LYS A 213 -9.43 -2.43 20.54
C LYS A 213 -8.01 -1.87 20.66
N ARG A 214 -7.86 -0.54 20.60
CA ARG A 214 -6.56 0.13 20.73
C ARG A 214 -5.94 -0.06 22.11
N ASN A 215 -6.74 0.03 23.17
CA ASN A 215 -6.30 -0.18 24.55
C ASN A 215 -5.98 -1.66 24.82
N MET A 216 -6.78 -2.60 24.30
CA MET A 216 -6.43 -4.02 24.39
C MET A 216 -5.10 -4.32 23.70
N GLN A 217 -4.88 -3.81 22.48
CA GLN A 217 -3.60 -3.99 21.78
C GLN A 217 -2.43 -3.45 22.59
N ARG A 218 -2.51 -2.22 23.11
CA ARG A 218 -1.48 -1.64 24.00
C ARG A 218 -1.22 -2.52 25.22
N THR A 219 -2.27 -3.00 25.86
CA THR A 219 -2.16 -3.83 27.07
C THR A 219 -1.53 -5.19 26.76
N THR A 220 -1.86 -5.79 25.62
CA THR A 220 -1.26 -7.04 25.13
C THR A 220 0.23 -6.87 24.84
N PHE A 221 0.64 -5.77 24.19
CA PHE A 221 2.06 -5.47 23.97
C PHE A 221 2.82 -5.26 25.28
N VAL A 222 2.24 -4.56 26.26
CA VAL A 222 2.86 -4.38 27.59
C VAL A 222 3.01 -5.71 28.33
N LYS A 223 2.02 -6.61 28.24
CA LYS A 223 2.08 -7.95 28.85
C LYS A 223 3.09 -8.89 28.19
N LEU A 224 3.40 -8.71 26.90
CA LEU A 224 4.43 -9.48 26.19
C LEU A 224 5.85 -8.94 26.44
N ALA A 225 5.96 -7.68 26.88
CA ALA A 225 7.23 -7.01 27.14
C ALA A 225 7.68 -7.09 28.62
N ALA A 226 6.81 -7.54 29.52
CA ALA A 226 7.09 -7.78 30.94
C ALA A 226 7.43 -9.26 31.18
#